data_AF-A0A2V8Y0K7-F1
#
_entry.id   AF-A0A2V8Y0K7-F1
#
_cell.length_a   1.000
_cell.length_b   1.000
_cell.length_c   1.000
_cell.angle_alpha   90.00
_cell.angle_beta   90.00
_cell.angle_gamma   90.00
#
_symmetry.space_group_name_H-M   'P 1'
#
loop_
_entity.id
_entity.type
_entity.pdbx_description
1 polymer ?
#
loop_
_entity_poly.entity_id
_entity_poly.type
_entity_poly.pdbx_seq_one_letter_code
_entity_poly.pdbx_strand_id
1 'polypeptide(L)'
;MAHTIAGSAGAGRVLHGDRAGFGDRHAAAQAESGFIYYCDRFTRPQPFRADIVVSIDDVFEKKVNMLDAHASQFYEWLPWTEGQFEQVPKDPAERRKWLAAGPLASRKLQPEWRKALQKRYGAQAGRIQHAEAFEITEYGQQPSEEEIRRLFPFFPDR
;
A
#
# COMPACT_ATOMS: atom_id res chain seq x y z
N MET A 1 36.42 -14.79 -76.04
CA MET A 1 35.55 -13.86 -75.30
C MET A 1 34.86 -14.68 -74.21
N ALA A 2 35.43 -14.70 -73.02
CA ALA A 2 35.07 -13.85 -71.88
C ALA A 2 34.06 -14.56 -70.94
N HIS A 3 34.63 -15.12 -69.85
CA HIS A 3 34.08 -15.31 -68.49
C HIS A 3 32.99 -16.38 -68.18
N THR A 4 33.46 -17.52 -67.64
CA THR A 4 33.24 -18.09 -66.27
C THR A 4 32.31 -17.25 -65.34
N ILE A 5 31.43 -17.74 -64.44
CA ILE A 5 31.59 -18.73 -63.35
C ILE A 5 30.23 -19.29 -62.86
N ALA A 6 30.26 -20.58 -62.52
CA ALA A 6 29.44 -21.43 -61.66
C ALA A 6 28.33 -20.83 -60.76
N GLY A 7 27.16 -21.47 -60.79
CA GLY A 7 26.18 -21.47 -59.70
C GLY A 7 26.25 -22.79 -58.92
N SER A 8 26.84 -22.77 -57.73
CA SER A 8 26.81 -23.85 -56.75
C SER A 8 25.55 -23.78 -55.89
N ALA A 9 24.94 -24.92 -55.61
CA ALA A 9 23.81 -25.09 -54.72
C ALA A 9 24.08 -24.49 -53.33
N GLY A 10 23.25 -23.52 -52.92
CA GLY A 10 23.32 -22.84 -51.63
C GLY A 10 22.32 -23.41 -50.63
N ALA A 11 22.84 -23.88 -49.50
CA ALA A 11 22.15 -24.43 -48.35
C ALA A 11 21.10 -23.47 -47.75
N GLY A 12 20.01 -24.05 -47.23
CA GLY A 12 18.96 -23.34 -46.50
C GLY A 12 19.51 -22.60 -45.28
N ARG A 13 19.33 -21.28 -45.26
CA ARG A 13 19.62 -20.43 -44.11
C ARG A 13 18.35 -20.28 -43.29
N VAL A 14 18.29 -20.99 -42.16
CA VAL A 14 17.30 -20.70 -41.10
C VAL A 14 17.61 -19.31 -40.57
N LEU A 15 16.69 -18.38 -40.77
CA LEU A 15 16.77 -17.06 -40.16
C LEU A 15 16.58 -17.23 -38.65
N HIS A 16 17.65 -17.01 -37.88
CA HIS A 16 17.55 -16.78 -36.44
C HIS A 16 16.77 -15.46 -36.22
N GLY A 17 15.46 -15.60 -36.02
CA GLY A 17 14.67 -14.56 -35.38
C GLY A 17 15.00 -14.54 -33.90
N ASP A 18 15.48 -13.39 -33.42
CA ASP A 18 15.76 -13.10 -32.02
C ASP A 18 14.59 -13.56 -31.12
N ARG A 19 14.87 -14.56 -30.28
CA ARG A 19 14.00 -14.99 -29.17
C ARG A 19 14.12 -14.09 -27.93
N ALA A 20 14.59 -12.85 -28.09
CA ALA A 20 14.87 -11.95 -26.98
C ALA A 20 13.71 -11.01 -26.61
N GLY A 21 12.52 -11.16 -27.20
CA GLY A 21 11.44 -10.15 -27.06
C GLY A 21 10.19 -10.56 -26.29
N PHE A 22 9.96 -11.87 -26.06
CA PHE A 22 8.66 -12.36 -25.57
C PHE A 22 8.67 -12.83 -24.10
N GLY A 23 9.85 -13.19 -23.55
CA GLY A 23 9.98 -13.65 -22.17
C GLY A 23 9.89 -12.54 -21.11
N ASP A 24 10.42 -11.35 -21.42
CA ASP A 24 10.56 -10.28 -20.42
C ASP A 24 9.25 -9.58 -20.06
N ARG A 25 8.26 -9.56 -20.96
CA ARG A 25 7.00 -8.85 -20.71
C ARG A 25 6.06 -9.60 -19.76
N HIS A 26 6.19 -10.93 -19.68
CA HIS A 26 5.41 -11.74 -18.74
C HIS A 26 6.00 -11.72 -17.32
N ALA A 27 7.33 -11.61 -17.19
CA ALA A 27 7.99 -11.46 -15.89
C ALA A 27 7.73 -10.07 -15.27
N ALA A 28 7.74 -9.01 -16.09
CA ALA A 28 7.52 -7.64 -15.63
C ALA A 28 6.12 -7.41 -15.05
N ALA A 29 5.07 -7.98 -15.65
CA ALA A 29 3.69 -7.84 -15.15
C ALA A 29 3.45 -8.63 -13.84
N GLN A 30 4.22 -9.69 -13.58
CA GLN A 30 4.14 -10.47 -12.34
C GLN A 30 4.90 -9.80 -11.18
N ALA A 31 5.94 -9.02 -11.48
CA ALA A 31 6.78 -8.32 -10.51
C ALA A 31 6.12 -7.08 -9.86
N GLU A 32 4.94 -6.65 -10.33
CA GLU A 32 4.34 -5.38 -9.90
C GLU A 32 3.05 -5.51 -9.07
N SER A 33 2.42 -6.68 -9.03
CA SER A 33 1.16 -6.86 -8.29
C SER A 33 1.41 -7.36 -6.86
N GLY A 34 1.77 -6.44 -5.97
CA GLY A 34 1.72 -6.69 -4.53
C GLY A 34 0.29 -6.59 -4.02
N PHE A 35 -0.20 -7.63 -3.35
CA PHE A 35 -1.40 -7.53 -2.52
C PHE A 35 -0.96 -7.21 -1.09
N ILE A 36 -1.63 -6.26 -0.44
CA ILE A 36 -1.39 -5.91 0.96
C ILE A 36 -2.73 -5.78 1.67
N TYR A 37 -2.81 -6.19 2.93
CA TYR A 37 -4.01 -6.03 3.75
C TYR A 37 -3.89 -4.79 4.60
N TYR A 38 -4.97 -4.00 4.67
CA TYR A 38 -5.08 -2.90 5.60
C TYR A 38 -5.51 -3.42 6.98
N CYS A 39 -5.01 -2.77 8.05
CA CYS A 39 -5.22 -3.24 9.41
C CYS A 39 -6.68 -3.51 9.79
N ASP A 40 -6.92 -4.68 10.36
CA ASP A 40 -8.20 -5.12 10.90
C ASP A 40 -8.06 -5.51 12.38
N ARG A 41 -9.11 -6.09 12.96
CA ARG A 41 -9.17 -6.52 14.37
C ARG A 41 -9.46 -8.03 14.51
N PHE A 42 -9.44 -8.77 13.40
CA PHE A 42 -9.67 -10.19 13.38
C PHE A 42 -8.51 -10.92 14.05
N THR A 43 -8.86 -11.98 14.76
CA THR A 43 -7.90 -12.86 15.45
C THR A 43 -7.93 -14.28 14.89
N ARG A 44 -8.85 -14.54 13.94
CA ARG A 44 -9.06 -15.85 13.33
C ARG A 44 -9.16 -15.70 11.81
N PRO A 45 -8.60 -16.65 11.04
CA PRO A 45 -7.78 -17.77 11.51
C PRO A 45 -6.42 -17.33 12.08
N GLN A 46 -5.99 -16.11 11.78
CA GLN A 46 -4.73 -15.54 12.24
C GLN A 46 -4.91 -14.05 12.55
N PRO A 47 -4.25 -13.53 13.61
CA PRO A 47 -4.22 -12.09 13.87
C PRO A 47 -3.41 -11.32 12.83
N PHE A 48 -3.84 -10.08 12.56
CA PHE A 48 -3.11 -9.14 11.71
C PHE A 48 -1.65 -8.93 12.16
N ARG A 49 -0.72 -8.93 11.21
CA ARG A 49 0.70 -8.66 11.38
C ARG A 49 1.10 -7.37 10.67
N ALA A 50 1.49 -6.37 11.44
CA ALA A 50 1.93 -5.08 10.91
C ALA A 50 3.34 -5.16 10.29
N ASP A 51 3.43 -5.55 9.03
CA ASP A 51 4.70 -5.63 8.29
C ASP A 51 5.20 -4.26 7.84
N ILE A 52 4.27 -3.38 7.45
CA ILE A 52 4.52 -2.02 6.98
C ILE A 52 3.66 -1.08 7.82
N VAL A 53 4.27 -0.05 8.39
CA VAL A 53 3.53 0.98 9.15
C VAL A 53 4.02 2.34 8.66
N VAL A 54 3.07 3.17 8.24
CA VAL A 54 3.32 4.48 7.62
C VAL A 54 2.74 5.56 8.53
N SER A 55 3.55 6.56 8.90
CA SER A 55 3.01 7.74 9.58
C SER A 55 2.09 8.49 8.64
N ILE A 56 0.95 8.92 9.18
CA ILE A 56 0.02 9.81 8.47
C ILE A 56 -0.09 11.16 9.19
N ASP A 57 0.84 11.49 10.10
CA ASP A 57 0.77 12.72 10.90
C ASP A 57 0.64 13.97 10.02
N ASP A 58 1.44 14.06 8.96
CA ASP A 58 1.45 15.22 8.05
C ASP A 58 0.17 15.34 7.19
N VAL A 59 -0.60 14.26 7.07
CA VAL A 59 -1.81 14.20 6.24
C VAL A 59 -3.07 13.86 7.03
N PHE A 60 -2.99 13.81 8.36
CA PHE A 60 -4.08 13.39 9.22
C PHE A 60 -5.30 14.31 9.08
N GLU A 61 -5.07 15.63 9.06
CA GLU A 61 -6.15 16.62 8.87
C GLU A 61 -6.83 16.46 7.49
N LYS A 62 -6.08 16.09 6.46
CA LYS A 62 -6.64 15.81 5.13
C LYS A 62 -7.54 14.57 5.16
N LYS A 63 -7.13 13.52 5.89
CA LYS A 63 -7.96 12.35 6.14
C LYS A 63 -9.24 12.74 6.89
N VAL A 64 -9.15 13.53 7.96
CA VAL A 64 -10.33 13.99 8.71
C VAL A 64 -11.29 14.77 7.80
N ASN A 65 -10.79 15.68 6.96
CA ASN A 65 -11.62 16.43 6.02
C ASN A 65 -12.30 15.53 4.97
N MET A 66 -11.59 14.50 4.49
CA MET A 66 -12.17 13.51 3.59
C MET A 66 -13.33 12.78 4.28
N LEU A 67 -13.16 12.34 5.53
CA LEU A 67 -14.22 11.65 6.27
C LEU A 67 -15.41 12.58 6.58
N ASP A 68 -15.15 13.83 6.98
CA ASP A 68 -16.18 14.85 7.26
C ASP A 68 -17.06 15.16 6.03
N ALA A 69 -16.49 15.07 4.82
CA ALA A 69 -17.25 15.23 3.57
C ALA A 69 -18.31 14.13 3.35
N HIS A 70 -18.17 12.97 3.99
CA HIS A 70 -19.12 11.85 3.89
C HIS A 70 -20.09 11.83 5.08
N ALA A 71 -20.89 12.88 5.23
CA ALA A 71 -21.76 13.06 6.40
C ALA A 71 -22.71 11.88 6.66
N SER A 72 -23.34 11.32 5.62
CA SER A 72 -24.24 10.16 5.79
C SER A 72 -23.53 8.91 6.30
N GLN A 73 -22.25 8.75 5.99
CA GLN A 73 -21.46 7.61 6.49
C GLN A 73 -20.99 7.86 7.93
N PHE A 74 -20.36 9.00 8.20
CA PHE A 74 -19.63 9.23 9.45
C PHE A 74 -20.45 9.89 10.56
N TYR A 75 -21.59 10.50 10.24
CA TYR A 75 -22.45 11.20 11.20
C TYR A 75 -23.84 10.59 11.33
N GLU A 76 -24.25 9.76 10.38
CA GLU A 76 -25.58 9.14 10.38
C GLU A 76 -25.47 7.62 10.52
N TRP A 77 -25.07 6.93 9.45
CA TRP A 77 -25.10 5.47 9.39
C TRP A 77 -24.19 4.80 10.42
N LEU A 78 -22.88 5.10 10.43
CA LEU A 78 -21.94 4.44 11.35
C LEU A 78 -22.32 4.71 12.81
N PRO A 79 -22.54 5.97 13.26
CA PRO A 79 -22.94 6.23 14.64
C PRO A 79 -24.27 5.56 15.01
N TRP A 80 -25.24 5.48 14.09
CA TRP A 80 -26.49 4.75 14.32
C TRP A 80 -26.24 3.25 14.53
N THR A 81 -25.48 2.61 13.65
CA THR A 81 -25.17 1.18 13.77
C THR A 81 -24.33 0.83 15.00
N GLU A 82 -23.51 1.78 15.49
CA GLU A 82 -22.66 1.60 16.66
C GLU A 82 -23.35 2.04 17.98
N GLY A 83 -24.60 2.51 17.93
CA GLY A 83 -25.33 2.98 19.12
C GLY A 83 -24.80 4.30 19.69
N GLN A 84 -24.13 5.10 18.87
CA GLN A 84 -23.51 6.39 19.23
C GLN A 84 -24.19 7.59 18.57
N PHE A 85 -25.30 7.41 17.85
CA PHE A 85 -25.96 8.48 17.10
C PHE A 85 -26.27 9.73 17.95
N GLU A 86 -26.78 9.54 19.16
CA GLU A 86 -27.09 10.64 20.09
C GLU A 86 -25.84 11.40 20.60
N GLN A 87 -24.64 10.84 20.40
CA GLN A 87 -23.38 11.44 20.80
C GLN A 87 -22.79 12.34 19.72
N VAL A 88 -23.33 12.31 18.49
CA VAL A 88 -22.84 13.10 17.37
C VAL A 88 -23.16 14.59 17.61
N PRO A 89 -22.16 15.47 17.74
CA PRO A 89 -22.41 16.88 17.95
C PRO A 89 -23.14 17.51 16.75
N LYS A 90 -24.02 18.48 17.03
CA LYS A 90 -24.75 19.22 15.99
C LYS A 90 -23.96 20.38 15.41
N ASP A 91 -23.08 20.99 16.22
CA ASP A 91 -22.19 22.04 15.76
C ASP A 91 -21.14 21.45 14.80
N PRO A 92 -20.94 22.02 13.61
CA PRO A 92 -19.99 21.48 12.63
C PRO A 92 -18.55 21.39 13.14
N ALA A 93 -18.07 22.37 13.90
CA ALA A 93 -16.70 22.39 14.39
C ALA A 93 -16.48 21.32 15.47
N GLU A 94 -17.42 21.19 16.40
CA GLU A 94 -17.38 20.15 17.44
C GLU A 94 -17.57 18.76 16.84
N ARG A 95 -18.42 18.63 15.82
CA ARG A 95 -18.63 17.37 15.10
C ARG A 95 -17.37 16.89 14.37
N ARG A 96 -16.63 17.81 13.75
CA ARG A 96 -15.33 17.51 13.12
C ARG A 96 -14.28 17.08 14.16
N LYS A 97 -14.22 17.74 15.32
CA LYS A 97 -13.33 17.33 16.43
C LYS A 97 -13.69 15.95 16.95
N TRP A 98 -14.99 15.68 17.12
CA TRP A 98 -15.50 14.38 17.53
C TRP A 98 -15.08 13.28 16.54
N LEU A 99 -15.20 13.54 15.22
CA LEU A 99 -14.75 12.62 14.18
C LEU A 99 -13.24 12.36 14.26
N ALA A 100 -12.42 13.41 14.39
CA ALA A 100 -10.97 13.31 14.46
C ALA A 100 -10.47 12.49 15.66
N ALA A 101 -11.15 12.60 16.81
CA ALA A 101 -10.85 11.83 18.01
C ALA A 101 -11.40 10.39 17.96
N GLY A 102 -12.35 10.13 17.06
CA GLY A 102 -13.01 8.83 16.92
C GLY A 102 -12.11 7.75 16.29
N PRO A 103 -12.42 6.47 16.53
CA PRO A 103 -11.63 5.33 16.04
C PRO A 103 -11.61 5.22 14.50
N LEU A 104 -12.53 5.89 13.81
CA LEU A 104 -12.64 5.93 12.35
C LEU A 104 -11.59 6.84 11.70
N ALA A 105 -11.24 7.95 12.34
CA ALA A 105 -10.20 8.85 11.87
C ALA A 105 -8.83 8.45 12.43
N SER A 106 -8.76 8.24 13.75
CA SER A 106 -7.53 7.94 14.49
C SER A 106 -7.59 6.55 15.10
N ARG A 107 -6.94 5.59 14.46
CA ARG A 107 -6.68 4.31 15.12
C ARG A 107 -5.61 4.52 16.17
N LYS A 108 -5.87 4.04 17.39
CA LYS A 108 -4.85 4.03 18.44
C LYS A 108 -3.63 3.27 17.95
N LEU A 109 -2.47 3.92 18.05
CA LEU A 109 -1.20 3.31 17.70
C LEU A 109 -0.96 2.08 18.59
N GLN A 110 -1.04 0.90 18.00
CA GLN A 110 -0.92 -0.33 18.77
C GLN A 110 0.55 -0.61 19.15
N PRO A 111 0.84 -1.13 20.36
CA PRO A 111 2.21 -1.41 20.80
C PRO A 111 3.01 -2.28 19.82
N GLU A 112 2.37 -3.24 19.17
CA GLU A 112 2.98 -4.14 18.19
C GLU A 112 3.47 -3.43 16.91
N TRP A 113 2.94 -2.24 16.58
CA TRP A 113 3.37 -1.48 15.40
C TRP A 113 4.72 -0.78 15.63
N ARG A 114 5.16 -0.66 16.89
CA ARG A 114 6.39 0.07 17.26
C ARG A 114 7.63 -0.52 16.58
N LYS A 115 7.71 -1.85 16.42
CA LYS A 115 8.85 -2.49 15.75
C LYS A 115 8.94 -2.12 14.27
N ALA A 116 7.80 -2.13 13.56
CA ALA A 116 7.74 -1.78 12.15
C ALA A 116 8.00 -0.28 11.91
N LEU A 117 7.50 0.57 12.82
CA LEU A 117 7.84 2.00 12.82
C LEU A 117 9.33 2.22 13.06
N GLN A 118 9.92 1.61 14.09
CA GLN A 118 11.35 1.76 14.41
C GLN A 118 12.24 1.34 13.25
N LYS A 119 11.88 0.24 12.56
CA LYS A 119 12.62 -0.27 11.39
C LYS A 119 12.76 0.78 10.28
N ARG A 120 11.75 1.63 10.06
CA ARG A 120 11.68 2.54 8.90
C ARG A 120 11.87 4.02 9.22
N TYR A 121 11.48 4.44 10.42
CA TYR A 121 11.57 5.82 10.89
C TYR A 121 12.72 6.06 11.89
N GLY A 122 13.37 5.00 12.39
CA GLY A 122 14.45 5.12 13.36
C GLY A 122 14.02 5.90 14.61
N ALA A 123 14.83 6.87 15.03
CA ALA A 123 14.56 7.71 16.19
C ALA A 123 13.23 8.49 16.10
N GLN A 124 12.72 8.72 14.90
CA GLN A 124 11.45 9.43 14.69
C GLN A 124 10.23 8.57 15.05
N ALA A 125 10.38 7.26 15.23
CA ALA A 125 9.25 6.39 15.55
C ALA A 125 8.55 6.74 16.88
N GLY A 126 9.27 7.34 17.83
CA GLY A 126 8.73 7.74 19.13
C GLY A 126 7.75 8.92 19.07
N ARG A 127 7.89 9.80 18.07
CA ARG A 127 7.07 11.02 17.91
C ARG A 127 5.81 10.84 17.06
N ILE A 128 5.67 9.69 16.40
CA ILE A 128 4.53 9.41 15.51
C ILE A 128 3.26 9.23 16.34
N GLN A 129 2.21 9.96 15.98
CA GLN A 129 0.92 9.93 16.68
C GLN A 129 -0.13 9.14 15.90
N HIS A 130 -0.15 9.34 14.57
CA HIS A 130 -1.10 8.73 13.65
C HIS A 130 -0.35 7.87 12.64
N ALA A 131 -0.78 6.63 12.49
CA ALA A 131 -0.19 5.72 11.53
C ALA A 131 -1.25 4.80 10.93
N GLU A 132 -0.94 4.30 9.74
CA GLU A 132 -1.66 3.22 9.08
C GLU A 132 -0.75 2.01 8.93
N ALA A 133 -1.29 0.84 9.19
CA ALA A 133 -0.55 -0.41 9.16
C ALA A 133 -1.08 -1.32 8.06
N PHE A 134 -0.14 -2.03 7.42
CA PHE A 134 -0.38 -2.95 6.33
C PHE A 134 0.35 -4.26 6.59
N GLU A 135 -0.27 -5.35 6.19
CA GLU A 135 0.30 -6.69 6.20
C GLU A 135 0.64 -7.11 4.77
N ILE A 136 1.81 -7.72 4.59
CA ILE A 136 2.20 -8.35 3.33
C ILE A 136 1.53 -9.71 3.29
N THR A 137 0.61 -9.90 2.34
CA THR A 137 -0.12 -11.16 2.21
C THR A 137 0.70 -12.26 1.55
N GLU A 138 0.39 -13.50 1.88
CA GLU A 138 0.96 -14.70 1.26
C GLU A 138 0.50 -14.91 -0.19
N TYR A 139 -0.62 -14.29 -0.60
CA TYR A 139 -1.11 -14.39 -1.99
C TYR A 139 -0.30 -13.52 -2.98
N GLY A 140 0.37 -12.49 -2.47
CA GLY A 140 1.15 -11.56 -3.27
C GLY A 140 2.62 -11.93 -3.34
N GLN A 141 3.38 -11.21 -4.18
CA GLN A 141 4.84 -11.25 -4.09
C GLN A 141 5.32 -10.76 -2.72
N GLN A 142 6.46 -11.30 -2.27
CA GLN A 142 7.11 -10.91 -1.02
C GLN A 142 8.17 -9.83 -1.32
N PRO A 143 7.85 -8.53 -1.14
CA PRO A 143 8.76 -7.47 -1.53
C PRO A 143 9.98 -7.41 -0.62
N SER A 144 11.14 -7.15 -1.21
CA SER A 144 12.35 -6.72 -0.53
C SER A 144 12.16 -5.36 0.17
N GLU A 145 13.10 -4.98 1.04
CA GLU A 145 13.03 -3.67 1.71
C GLU A 145 13.16 -2.51 0.71
N GLU A 146 13.97 -2.69 -0.34
CA GLU A 146 14.15 -1.74 -1.43
C GLU A 146 12.84 -1.54 -2.21
N GLU A 147 12.12 -2.62 -2.51
CA GLU A 147 10.80 -2.56 -3.16
C GLU A 147 9.75 -1.92 -2.26
N ILE A 148 9.74 -2.23 -0.95
CA ILE A 148 8.84 -1.56 0.01
C ILE A 148 9.08 -0.05 -0.01
N ARG A 149 10.34 0.41 -0.03
CA ARG A 149 10.66 1.85 -0.08
C ARG A 149 10.27 2.50 -1.41
N ARG A 150 10.30 1.75 -2.50
CA ARG A 150 9.78 2.21 -3.81
C ARG A 150 8.26 2.34 -3.79
N LEU A 151 7.55 1.38 -3.20
CA LEU A 151 6.08 1.37 -3.13
C LEU A 151 5.54 2.38 -2.10
N PHE A 152 6.29 2.62 -1.03
CA PHE A 152 5.97 3.57 0.03
C PHE A 152 7.07 4.63 0.10
N PRO A 153 7.11 5.59 -0.85
CA PRO A 153 8.13 6.62 -0.94
C PRO A 153 7.92 7.75 0.09
N PHE A 154 7.50 7.38 1.31
CA PHE A 154 7.17 8.29 2.41
C PHE A 154 8.10 8.10 3.61
N PHE A 155 8.93 7.06 3.60
CA PHE A 155 9.89 6.81 4.67
C PHE A 155 11.08 7.78 4.58
N PRO A 156 11.67 8.18 5.71
CA PRO A 156 12.94 8.90 5.70
C PRO A 156 14.03 8.15 4.93
N ASP A 157 14.90 8.90 4.27
CA ASP A 157 16.13 8.37 3.70
C ASP A 157 17.01 7.77 4.81
N ARG A 158 17.82 6.75 4.45
CA ARG A 158 18.70 6.06 5.41
C ARG A 158 19.83 6.95 5.89
#